data_AF-A0A924F5E0-F1
#
_entry.id   AF-A0A924F5E0-F1
#
_cell.length_a   1.000
_cell.length_b   1.000
_cell.length_c   1.000
_cell.angle_alpha   90.00
_cell.angle_beta   90.00
_cell.angle_gamma   90.00
#
_symmetry.space_group_name_H-M   'P 1'
#
loop_
_entity.id
_entity.type
_entity.pdbx_description
1 polymer ?
#
loop_
_entity_poly.entity_id
_entity_poly.type
_entity_poly.pdbx_seq_one_letter_code
_entity_poly.pdbx_strand_id
1 'polypeptide(L)' 'MAEDLTIINSVSKEEKYQSLLPQIKGLITGETDQIANLANISAALKEQFNWFWVGFYLVKGEELVLGPF' A
#
# COMPACT_ATOMS: atom_id res chain seq x y z
N MET A 1 -12.73 -5.50 -8.94
CA MET A 1 -11.81 -5.98 -10.01
C MET A 1 -10.43 -5.63 -9.52
N ALA A 2 -9.53 -6.60 -9.40
CA ALA A 2 -8.13 -6.29 -9.08
C ALA A 2 -7.55 -5.63 -10.32
N GLU A 3 -7.33 -4.31 -10.27
CA GLU A 3 -6.56 -3.65 -11.31
C GLU A 3 -5.11 -4.15 -11.20
N ASP A 4 -4.53 -4.61 -12.31
CA ASP A 4 -3.15 -5.09 -12.32
C ASP A 4 -2.21 -3.92 -11.97
N LEU A 5 -1.43 -4.08 -10.91
CA LEU A 5 -0.41 -3.10 -10.53
C LEU A 5 0.68 -3.05 -11.61
N THR A 6 0.96 -1.85 -12.10
CA THR A 6 2.09 -1.60 -13.00
C THR A 6 3.36 -1.45 -12.17
N ILE A 7 4.18 -2.49 -12.17
CA ILE A 7 5.45 -2.54 -11.44
C ILE A 7 6.60 -2.09 -12.32
N ILE A 8 7.34 -1.06 -11.89
CA ILE A 8 8.52 -0.55 -12.62
C ILE A 8 9.81 -0.73 -11.82
N ASN A 9 10.76 -1.51 -12.33
CA ASN A 9 11.97 -1.88 -11.56
C ASN A 9 13.24 -1.12 -11.94
N SER A 10 13.35 -0.63 -13.18
CA SER A 10 14.58 -0.06 -13.75
C SER A 10 14.68 1.47 -13.67
N VAL A 11 13.94 2.09 -12.76
CA VAL A 11 13.90 3.55 -12.55
C VAL A 11 14.33 3.92 -11.13
N SER A 12 14.52 5.20 -10.86
CA SER A 12 14.85 5.70 -9.52
C SER A 12 13.73 5.39 -8.52
N LYS A 13 14.07 5.34 -7.22
CA LYS A 13 13.08 5.12 -6.15
C LYS A 13 11.97 6.17 -6.16
N GLU A 14 12.31 7.41 -6.50
CA GLU A 14 11.35 8.51 -6.64
C GLU A 14 10.34 8.22 -7.75
N GLU A 15 10.81 7.86 -8.95
CA GLU A 15 9.96 7.52 -10.09
C GLU A 15 9.04 6.32 -9.79
N LYS A 16 9.52 5.32 -9.03
CA LYS A 16 8.67 4.21 -8.56
C LYS A 16 7.50 4.70 -7.72
N TYR A 17 7.74 5.60 -6.76
CA TYR A 17 6.66 6.17 -5.95
C TYR A 17 5.71 7.04 -6.79
N GLN A 18 6.24 7.87 -7.69
CA GLN A 18 5.40 8.71 -8.56
C GLN A 18 4.46 7.87 -9.43
N SER A 19 4.94 6.72 -9.92
CA SER A 19 4.10 5.76 -10.66
C SER A 19 3.09 5.03 -9.75
N LEU A 20 3.46 4.73 -8.51
CA LEU A 20 2.63 3.95 -7.58
C LEU A 20 1.50 4.77 -6.93
N LEU A 21 1.72 6.06 -6.67
CA LEU A 21 0.74 6.95 -6.02
C LEU A 21 -0.66 6.96 -6.68
N PRO A 22 -0.80 7.16 -8.01
CA PRO A 22 -2.12 7.12 -8.65
C PRO A 22 -2.77 5.74 -8.60
N GLN A 23 -1.97 4.66 -8.62
CA GLN A 23 -2.47 3.28 -8.51
C GLN A 23 -3.04 3.02 -7.12
N ILE A 24 -2.31 3.41 -6.06
CA ILE A 24 -2.79 3.34 -4.67
C ILE A 24 -4.07 4.16 -4.52
N LYS A 25 -4.11 5.38 -5.08
CA LYS A 25 -5.32 6.21 -5.04
C LYS A 25 -6.51 5.49 -5.68
N GLY A 26 -6.32 4.84 -6.82
CA GLY A 26 -7.36 4.02 -7.47
C GLY A 26 -7.86 2.90 -6.56
N LEU A 27 -6.94 2.15 -5.94
CA LEU A 27 -7.27 1.03 -5.05
C LEU A 27 -8.08 1.41 -3.81
N ILE A 28 -7.91 2.62 -3.28
CA ILE A 28 -8.61 3.07 -2.07
C ILE A 28 -9.81 3.96 -2.35
N THR A 29 -9.99 4.42 -3.60
CA THR A 29 -11.10 5.32 -3.94
C THR A 29 -12.41 4.54 -3.99
N GLY A 30 -13.39 4.97 -3.20
CA GLY A 30 -14.72 4.33 -3.14
C GLY A 30 -14.80 3.15 -2.17
N GLU A 31 -13.67 2.72 -1.61
CA GLU A 31 -13.61 1.77 -0.51
C GLU A 31 -13.69 2.51 0.84
N THR A 32 -14.68 2.16 1.66
CA THR A 32 -14.93 2.81 2.95
C THR A 32 -14.36 2.02 4.12
N ASP A 33 -14.07 0.74 3.92
CA ASP A 33 -13.46 -0.10 4.94
C ASP A 33 -11.98 0.27 5.13
N GLN A 34 -11.63 0.67 6.35
CA GLN A 34 -10.28 1.09 6.69
C GLN A 34 -9.27 -0.06 6.57
N ILE A 35 -9.66 -1.28 6.93
CA ILE A 35 -8.78 -2.45 6.89
C ILE A 35 -8.49 -2.83 5.43
N ALA A 36 -9.50 -2.81 4.56
CA ALA A 36 -9.34 -3.02 3.12
C ALA A 36 -8.39 -1.98 2.50
N ASN A 37 -8.56 -0.71 2.84
CA ASN A 37 -7.69 0.37 2.35
C ASN A 37 -6.24 0.18 2.79
N LEU A 38 -6.00 -0.11 4.07
CA LEU A 38 -4.64 -0.35 4.59
C LEU A 38 -4.02 -1.61 3.97
N ALA A 39 -4.79 -2.68 3.78
CA ALA A 39 -4.33 -3.89 3.13
C ALA A 39 -3.94 -3.65 1.67
N ASN A 40 -4.75 -2.90 0.91
CA ASN A 40 -4.45 -2.53 -0.47
C ASN A 40 -3.16 -1.71 -0.57
N ILE A 41 -2.95 -0.76 0.35
CA ILE A 41 -1.71 0.05 0.39
C ILE A 41 -0.50 -0.83 0.69
N SER A 42 -0.57 -1.71 1.70
CA SER A 42 0.51 -2.64 2.05
C SER A 42 0.87 -3.54 0.88
N ALA A 43 -0.14 -4.13 0.21
CA ALA A 43 0.05 -4.99 -0.95
C ALA A 43 0.72 -4.23 -2.11
N ALA A 44 0.23 -3.03 -2.45
CA ALA A 44 0.80 -2.22 -3.53
C ALA A 44 2.28 -1.87 -3.30
N LEU A 45 2.63 -1.51 -2.07
CA LEU A 45 4.01 -1.23 -1.68
C LEU A 45 4.87 -2.51 -1.69
N LYS A 46 4.35 -3.64 -1.20
CA LYS A 46 5.05 -4.92 -1.19
C LYS A 46 5.36 -5.39 -2.61
N GLU A 47 4.40 -5.32 -3.52
CA GLU A 47 4.57 -5.73 -4.92
C GLU A 47 5.61 -4.85 -5.65
N GLN A 48 5.55 -3.52 -5.48
CA GLN A 48 6.48 -2.61 -6.17
C GLN A 48 7.91 -2.70 -5.66
N PHE A 49 8.11 -2.92 -4.36
CA PHE A 49 9.43 -2.82 -3.75
C PHE A 49 10.04 -4.13 -3.27
N ASN A 50 9.22 -5.19 -3.17
CA ASN A 50 9.60 -6.49 -2.63
C ASN A 50 10.36 -6.39 -1.29
N TRP A 51 9.99 -5.42 -0.45
CA TRP A 51 10.59 -5.25 0.87
C TRP A 51 10.26 -6.43 1.77
N PHE A 52 11.12 -6.71 2.75
CA PHE A 52 10.91 -7.81 3.69
C PHE A 52 9.54 -7.70 4.39
N TRP A 53 9.20 -6.51 4.89
CA TRP A 53 7.95 -6.24 5.58
C TRP A 53 7.41 -4.86 5.22
N VAL A 54 6.08 -4.78 5.04
CA VAL A 54 5.32 -3.56 4.81
C VAL A 54 4.05 -3.70 5.63
N GLY A 55 3.59 -2.66 6.31
CA GLY A 55 2.37 -2.77 7.10
C GLY A 55 2.15 -1.57 8.00
N PHE A 56 1.07 -1.66 8.76
CA PHE A 56 0.63 -0.60 9.66
C PHE A 56 0.55 -1.08 11.10
N TYR A 57 0.83 -0.16 12.01
CA TYR A 57 0.39 -0.25 13.40
C TYR A 57 -0.64 0.85 13.63
N LEU A 58 -1.74 0.51 14.27
CA LEU A 58 -2.83 1.42 14.58
C LEU A 58 -2.81 1.74 16.07
N VAL A 59 -2.98 3.02 16.40
CA VAL A 59 -3.13 3.46 17.79
C VAL A 59 -4.48 2.99 18.32
N LYS A 60 -4.46 2.23 19.41
CA LYS A 60 -5.67 1.83 20.16
C LYS A 60 -5.42 2.07 21.64
N GLY A 61 -6.05 3.10 22.19
CA GLY A 61 -5.73 3.55 23.55
C GLY A 61 -4.30 4.07 23.64
N GLU A 62 -3.50 3.47 24.52
CA GLU A 62 -2.09 3.82 24.74
C GLU A 62 -1.12 2.87 24.02
N GLU A 63 -1.62 1.99 23.16
CA GLU A 63 -0.82 0.95 22.50
C GLU A 63 -0.86 1.02 20.97
N LEU A 64 0.18 0.45 20.36
CA LEU A 64 0.25 0.18 18.93
C LEU A 64 -0.17 -1.26 18.66
N VAL A 65 -1.31 -1.43 17.99
CA VAL A 65 -1.85 -2.75 17.61
C VAL A 65 -1.54 -3.01 16.15
N LEU A 66 -1.11 -4.24 15.85
CA LEU A 66 -0.81 -4.67 14.49
C LEU A 66 -2.06 -4.53 13.59
N GLY A 67 -1.92 -3.78 12.51
CA GLY A 67 -2.89 -3.64 11.43
C GLY A 67 -2.49 -4.48 10.21
N PRO A 68 -3.07 -4.22 9.03
CA PRO A 68 -2.72 -4.93 7.80
C PRO A 68 -1.26 -4.76 7.40
N PHE A 69 -0.66 -5.85 6.91
CA PHE A 69 0.73 -5.97 6.48
C PHE A 69 0.84 -6.94 5.30
#